data_AF-A0AAD7Q432-F1
#
_entry.id   AF-A0AAD7Q432-F1
#
_cell.length_a   1.000
_cell.length_b   1.000
_cell.length_c   1.000
_cell.angle_alpha   90.00
_cell.angle_beta   90.00
_cell.angle_gamma   90.00
#
_symmetry.space_group_name_H-M   'P 1'
#
loop_
_entity.id
_entity.type
_entity.pdbx_description
1 polymer ?
#
loop_
_entity_poly.entity_id
_entity_poly.type
_entity_poly.pdbx_seq_one_letter_code
_entity_poly.pdbx_strand_id
1 'polypeptide(L)'
;MEGGTEAFPDLGKHCQHVDCNQLDFLPFTCQGCRQVFCLEHRSYKSHDCPKSDHNSRKVVVCEICSMSIETTGHHGEDEKDLIERHDKSGDCDPKKKKKPTCPVRRCKEVLTFSNTSTCKTCQ
;
A
#
# COMPACT_ATOMS: atom_id res chain seq x y z
N MET A 1 -25.27 2.99 -28.93
CA MET A 1 -26.45 3.06 -28.04
C MET A 1 -26.04 3.90 -26.87
N GLU A 2 -26.50 5.14 -26.85
CA GLU A 2 -26.17 6.15 -25.82
C GLU A 2 -27.22 5.99 -24.71
N GLY A 3 -26.78 5.52 -23.54
CA GLY A 3 -27.66 5.29 -22.40
C GLY A 3 -27.87 6.60 -21.66
N GLY A 4 -28.91 7.37 -22.00
CA GLY A 4 -29.28 8.60 -21.31
C GLY A 4 -30.77 8.69 -21.02
N THR A 5 -31.18 9.76 -20.33
CA THR A 5 -32.61 10.09 -20.14
C THR A 5 -33.10 10.91 -21.33
N GLU A 6 -34.41 10.96 -21.60
CA GLU A 6 -34.98 11.69 -22.75
C GLU A 6 -34.58 13.18 -22.79
N ALA A 7 -34.30 13.78 -21.62
CA ALA A 7 -33.82 15.16 -21.50
C ALA A 7 -32.30 15.31 -21.60
N PHE A 8 -31.53 14.24 -21.33
CA PHE A 8 -30.07 14.23 -21.34
C PHE A 8 -29.56 12.91 -21.92
N PRO A 9 -29.45 12.81 -23.26
CA PRO A 9 -29.07 11.57 -23.94
C PRO A 9 -27.63 11.13 -23.64
N ASP A 10 -26.76 12.05 -23.23
CA ASP A 10 -25.35 11.79 -22.90
C ASP A 10 -25.07 11.71 -21.39
N LEU A 11 -26.10 11.51 -20.56
CA LEU A 11 -25.96 11.54 -19.11
C LEU A 11 -25.42 10.22 -18.55
N GLY A 12 -24.21 10.28 -18.02
CA GLY A 12 -23.55 9.16 -17.34
C GLY A 12 -22.53 8.45 -18.22
N LYS A 13 -21.87 7.42 -17.67
CA LYS A 13 -20.92 6.57 -18.40
C LYS A 13 -21.06 5.12 -17.99
N HIS A 14 -20.77 4.22 -18.92
CA HIS A 14 -20.73 2.78 -18.65
C HIS A 14 -19.48 2.41 -17.85
N CYS A 15 -19.68 1.51 -16.88
CA CYS A 15 -18.59 0.85 -16.16
C CYS A 15 -17.69 0.11 -17.16
N GLN A 16 -16.37 0.20 -16.97
CA GLN A 16 -15.38 -0.46 -17.82
C GLN A 16 -14.84 -1.77 -17.23
N HIS A 17 -15.53 -2.32 -16.22
CA HIS A 17 -15.23 -3.65 -15.71
C HIS A 17 -15.74 -4.72 -16.71
N VAL A 18 -14.96 -5.77 -16.93
CA VAL A 18 -15.19 -6.75 -18.02
C VAL A 18 -16.58 -7.36 -17.97
N ASP A 19 -17.06 -7.66 -16.75
CA ASP A 19 -18.36 -8.30 -16.54
C ASP A 19 -19.48 -7.31 -16.18
N CYS A 20 -19.25 -6.00 -16.27
CA CYS A 20 -20.22 -4.98 -15.88
C CYS A 20 -20.41 -3.93 -16.97
N ASN A 21 -21.64 -3.81 -17.47
CA ASN A 21 -22.02 -2.76 -18.43
C ASN A 21 -23.01 -1.74 -17.82
N GLN A 22 -23.02 -1.61 -16.49
CA GLN A 22 -23.87 -0.65 -15.76
C GLN A 22 -23.57 0.77 -16.25
N LEU A 23 -24.61 1.49 -16.67
CA LEU A 23 -24.55 2.93 -16.86
C LEU A 23 -24.68 3.62 -15.50
N ASP A 24 -23.67 4.39 -15.09
CA ASP A 24 -23.68 5.14 -13.84
C ASP A 24 -23.70 6.65 -14.14
N PHE A 25 -24.61 7.38 -13.49
CA PHE A 25 -24.74 8.83 -13.64
C PHE A 25 -23.63 9.59 -12.90
N LEU A 26 -22.96 8.94 -11.93
CA LEU A 26 -21.82 9.47 -11.18
C LEU A 26 -20.58 8.60 -11.45
N PRO A 27 -19.98 8.71 -12.65
CA PRO A 27 -18.84 7.89 -13.03
C PRO A 27 -17.62 8.15 -12.13
N PHE A 28 -17.01 7.07 -11.64
CA PHE A 28 -15.79 7.13 -10.84
C PHE A 28 -14.56 6.82 -11.69
N THR A 29 -13.67 7.79 -11.87
CA THR A 29 -12.40 7.57 -12.57
C THR A 29 -11.34 7.06 -11.59
N CYS A 30 -10.80 5.87 -11.86
CA CYS A 30 -9.72 5.29 -11.06
C CYS A 30 -8.40 6.06 -11.27
N GLN A 31 -7.74 6.50 -10.20
CA GLN A 31 -6.48 7.25 -10.30
C GLN A 31 -5.30 6.37 -10.78
N GLY A 32 -5.38 5.05 -10.58
CA GLY A 32 -4.35 4.12 -11.07
C GLY A 32 -4.45 3.86 -12.57
N CYS A 33 -5.53 3.20 -13.01
CA CYS A 33 -5.70 2.79 -14.41
C CYS A 33 -6.38 3.83 -15.32
N ARG A 34 -6.93 4.92 -14.76
CA ARG A 34 -7.66 5.99 -15.47
C ARG A 34 -8.95 5.54 -16.17
N GLN A 35 -9.43 4.34 -15.87
CA GLN A 35 -10.72 3.83 -16.34
C GLN A 35 -11.87 4.29 -15.45
N VAL A 36 -13.08 4.28 -16.01
CA VAL A 36 -14.33 4.70 -15.39
C VAL A 36 -15.13 3.50 -14.90
N PHE A 37 -15.62 3.59 -13.66
CA PHE A 37 -16.37 2.53 -13.01
C PHE A 37 -17.64 3.05 -12.34
N CYS A 38 -18.62 2.17 -12.16
CA CYS A 38 -19.80 2.42 -11.33
C CYS A 38 -19.46 2.36 -9.83
N LEU A 39 -20.44 2.68 -8.98
CA LEU A 39 -20.28 2.67 -7.52
C LEU A 39 -19.67 1.36 -6.97
N GLU A 40 -20.14 0.21 -7.45
CA GLU A 40 -19.69 -1.12 -6.99
C GLU A 40 -18.25 -1.44 -7.41
N HIS A 41 -17.82 -0.94 -8.58
CA HIS A 41 -16.50 -1.23 -9.14
C HIS A 41 -15.47 -0.11 -8.91
N ARG A 42 -15.82 0.95 -8.18
CA ARG A 42 -14.97 2.14 -8.00
C ARG A 42 -13.65 1.89 -7.26
N SER A 43 -13.57 0.83 -6.44
CA SER A 43 -12.39 0.54 -5.63
C SER A 43 -11.33 -0.20 -6.44
N TYR A 44 -10.04 -0.04 -6.12
CA TYR A 44 -8.96 -0.76 -6.81
C TYR A 44 -9.12 -2.28 -6.80
N LYS A 45 -9.65 -2.84 -5.71
CA LYS A 45 -9.86 -4.28 -5.57
C LYS A 45 -11.06 -4.78 -6.37
N SER A 46 -12.14 -4.00 -6.41
CA SER A 46 -13.37 -4.42 -7.09
C SER A 46 -13.24 -4.52 -8.60
N HIS A 47 -12.24 -3.88 -9.21
CA HIS A 47 -12.00 -4.00 -10.66
C HIS A 47 -10.63 -4.61 -11.00
N ASP A 48 -10.00 -5.30 -10.05
CA ASP A 48 -8.67 -5.89 -10.21
C ASP A 48 -7.67 -4.93 -10.87
N CYS A 49 -7.53 -3.75 -10.28
CA CYS A 49 -6.78 -2.67 -10.91
C CYS A 49 -5.34 -3.10 -11.22
N PRO A 50 -4.86 -2.94 -12.47
CA PRO A 50 -3.47 -3.24 -12.81
C PRO A 50 -2.46 -2.33 -12.09
N LYS A 51 -2.94 -1.20 -11.53
CA LYS A 51 -2.17 -0.25 -10.73
C LYS A 51 -2.79 -0.08 -9.34
N SER A 52 -3.14 -1.19 -8.70
CA SER A 52 -3.71 -1.20 -7.34
C SER A 52 -2.78 -0.58 -6.29
N ASP A 53 -1.47 -0.62 -6.52
CA ASP A 53 -0.44 -0.04 -5.64
C ASP A 53 -0.33 1.49 -5.76
N HIS A 54 -1.08 2.13 -6.66
CA HIS A 54 -1.08 3.58 -6.83
C HIS A 54 -1.43 4.28 -5.52
N ASN A 55 -0.45 4.96 -4.92
CA ASN A 55 -0.52 5.63 -3.62
C ASN A 55 -0.63 4.71 -2.39
N SER A 56 -0.25 3.43 -2.52
CA SER A 56 -0.06 2.57 -1.35
C SER A 56 1.14 3.07 -0.54
N ARG A 57 0.94 3.24 0.77
CA ARG A 57 2.02 3.56 1.71
C ARG A 57 2.78 2.29 2.00
N LYS A 58 4.08 2.30 1.73
CA LYS A 58 4.98 1.18 2.06
C LYS A 58 5.94 1.64 3.14
N VAL A 59 6.25 0.74 4.06
CA VAL A 59 7.23 0.95 5.12
C VAL A 59 8.32 -0.08 4.96
N VAL A 60 9.55 0.39 4.82
CA VAL A 60 10.75 -0.44 4.75
C VAL A 60 11.54 -0.24 6.03
N VAL A 61 12.12 -1.32 6.57
CA VAL A 61 12.97 -1.26 7.75
C VAL A 61 14.43 -1.36 7.31
N CYS A 62 15.27 -0.42 7.74
CA CYS A 62 16.71 -0.53 7.53
C CYS A 62 17.31 -1.59 8.47
N GLU A 63 18.04 -2.57 7.94
CA GLU A 63 18.64 -3.64 8.76
C GLU A 63 19.86 -3.18 9.60
N ILE A 64 20.47 -2.06 9.21
CA ILE A 64 21.65 -1.48 9.87
C ILE A 64 21.22 -0.76 11.15
N CYS A 65 20.26 0.15 11.05
CA CYS A 65 19.83 1.03 12.14
C CYS A 65 18.42 0.73 12.69
N SER A 66 17.67 -0.19 12.07
CA SER A 66 16.26 -0.51 12.38
C SER A 66 15.30 0.69 12.30
N MET A 67 15.65 1.71 11.51
CA MET A 67 14.76 2.82 11.23
C MET A 67 13.73 2.43 10.17
N SER A 68 12.47 2.84 10.40
CA SER A 68 11.38 2.71 9.45
C SER A 68 11.40 3.89 8.47
N ILE A 69 11.45 3.59 7.18
CA ILE A 69 11.42 4.54 6.08
C ILE A 69 10.09 4.36 5.37
N GLU A 70 9.27 5.40 5.38
CA GLU A 70 7.98 5.41 4.69
C GLU A 70 8.13 6.00 3.29
N THR A 71 7.47 5.39 2.30
CA THR A 71 7.31 6.00 0.98
C THR A 71 5.83 5.99 0.57
N THR A 72 5.43 7.07 -0.11
CA THR A 72 4.19 7.12 -0.86
C THR A 72 4.48 6.51 -2.23
N GLY A 73 3.78 5.45 -2.64
CA GLY A 73 3.99 4.70 -3.88
C GLY A 73 3.82 5.46 -5.20
N HIS A 74 3.99 6.78 -5.21
CA HIS A 74 3.98 7.67 -6.36
C HIS A 74 5.17 7.48 -7.31
N HIS A 75 6.29 6.94 -6.82
CA HIS A 75 7.56 6.95 -7.56
C HIS A 75 8.09 5.58 -7.94
N GLY A 76 7.30 4.50 -7.85
CA GLY A 76 7.75 3.15 -8.24
C GLY A 76 9.10 2.76 -7.67
N GLU A 77 9.49 3.37 -6.54
CA GLU A 77 10.84 3.27 -6.00
C GLU A 77 10.95 1.87 -5.43
N ASP A 78 11.93 1.11 -5.93
CA ASP A 78 12.23 -0.18 -5.37
C ASP A 78 12.71 0.01 -3.92
N GLU A 79 12.41 -0.98 -3.08
CA GLU A 79 12.82 -1.01 -1.67
C GLU A 79 14.33 -0.73 -1.52
N LYS A 80 15.12 -1.19 -2.49
CA LYS A 80 16.58 -1.02 -2.52
C LYS A 80 16.99 0.44 -2.65
N ASP A 81 16.33 1.21 -3.51
CA ASP A 81 16.65 2.64 -3.69
C ASP A 81 16.30 3.44 -2.44
N LEU A 82 15.21 3.07 -1.74
CA LEU A 82 14.82 3.69 -0.48
C LEU A 82 15.91 3.51 0.59
N ILE A 83 16.41 2.27 0.73
CA ILE A 83 17.49 1.94 1.67
C ILE A 83 18.80 2.60 1.27
N GLU A 84 19.15 2.61 -0.02
CA GLU A 84 20.39 3.21 -0.50
C GLU A 84 20.43 4.72 -0.25
N ARG A 85 19.32 5.41 -0.49
CA ARG A 85 19.21 6.84 -0.19
C ARG A 85 19.33 7.11 1.31
N HIS A 86 18.73 6.26 2.15
CA HIS A 86 18.86 6.38 3.59
C HIS A 86 20.32 6.19 4.04
N ASP A 87 21.01 5.18 3.51
CA ASP A 87 22.42 4.93 3.78
C ASP A 87 23.30 6.14 3.39
N LYS A 88 23.09 6.67 2.18
CA LYS A 88 23.83 7.83 1.64
C LYS A 88 23.49 9.16 2.34
N SER A 89 22.34 9.27 2.99
CA SER A 89 21.92 10.52 3.65
C SER A 89 22.71 10.86 4.92
N GLY A 90 23.46 9.89 5.47
CA GLY A 90 24.19 10.05 6.74
C GLY A 90 23.30 10.00 7.98
N ASP A 91 21.98 9.84 7.83
CA ASP A 91 21.03 9.66 8.94
C ASP A 91 20.97 8.20 9.43
N CYS A 92 21.59 7.27 8.70
CA CYS A 92 21.72 5.86 9.10
C CYS A 92 22.70 5.70 10.27
N ASP A 93 22.17 5.59 11.48
CA ASP A 93 22.98 5.42 12.70
C ASP A 93 22.79 4.01 13.33
N PRO A 94 23.78 3.11 13.24
CA PRO A 94 23.69 1.76 13.82
C PRO A 94 23.66 1.75 15.35
N LYS A 95 24.13 2.79 16.04
CA LYS A 95 24.09 2.88 17.51
C LYS A 95 22.66 3.12 18.00
N LYS A 96 21.78 3.66 17.16
CA LYS A 96 20.35 3.87 17.44
C LYS A 96 19.48 2.64 17.17
N LYS A 97 20.07 1.49 16.83
CA LYS A 97 19.33 0.24 16.56
C LYS A 97 18.37 -0.12 17.70
N LYS A 98 17.07 -0.11 17.42
CA LYS A 98 16.05 -0.51 18.40
C LYS A 98 16.21 -1.99 18.73
N LYS A 99 16.50 -2.29 20.00
CA LYS A 99 16.63 -3.67 20.47
C LYS A 99 15.24 -4.30 20.58
N PRO A 100 15.08 -5.60 20.23
CA PRO A 100 13.80 -6.29 20.40
C PRO A 100 13.38 -6.26 21.87
N THR A 101 12.09 -6.10 22.13
CA THR A 101 11.51 -6.06 23.49
C THR A 101 10.48 -7.16 23.67
N CYS A 102 10.27 -7.58 24.91
CA CYS A 102 9.35 -8.66 25.24
C CYS A 102 7.91 -8.38 24.73
N PRO A 103 7.26 -9.32 24.04
CA PRO A 103 5.91 -9.11 23.47
C PRO A 103 4.79 -9.10 24.53
N VAL A 104 5.08 -9.49 25.78
CA VAL A 104 4.10 -9.49 26.87
C VAL A 104 3.68 -8.05 27.20
N ARG A 105 2.37 -7.81 27.23
CA ARG A 105 1.83 -6.47 27.53
C ARG A 105 2.43 -5.92 28.84
N ARG A 106 2.92 -4.69 28.79
CA ARG A 106 3.60 -3.94 29.88
C ARG A 106 5.01 -4.41 30.24
N CYS A 107 5.51 -5.50 29.66
CA CYS A 107 6.92 -5.86 29.80
C CYS A 107 7.74 -5.03 28.81
N LYS A 108 8.75 -4.30 29.32
CA LYS A 108 9.68 -3.51 28.49
C LYS A 108 11.09 -4.11 28.45
N GLU A 109 11.22 -5.36 28.90
CA GLU A 109 12.50 -6.06 28.95
C GLU A 109 13.09 -6.18 27.55
N VAL A 110 14.39 -5.90 27.44
CA VAL A 110 15.09 -6.01 26.16
C VAL A 110 15.50 -7.47 25.95
N LEU A 111 15.12 -8.02 24.81
CA LEU A 111 15.47 -9.37 24.40
C LEU A 111 16.94 -9.41 23.96
N THR A 112 17.67 -10.31 24.59
CA THR A 112 19.09 -10.63 24.43
C THR A 112 19.21 -12.15 24.21
N PHE A 113 20.42 -12.62 23.92
CA PHE A 113 20.68 -14.06 23.79
C PHE A 113 20.36 -14.84 25.08
N SER A 114 20.55 -14.24 26.25
CA SER A 114 20.42 -14.93 27.54
C SER A 114 18.98 -15.07 28.03
N ASN A 115 18.07 -14.20 27.56
CA ASN A 115 16.67 -14.16 27.98
C ASN A 115 15.68 -14.42 26.83
N THR A 116 16.17 -14.94 25.70
CA THR A 116 15.35 -15.29 24.53
C THR A 116 15.69 -16.70 24.06
N SER A 117 14.67 -17.50 23.75
CA SER A 117 14.85 -18.84 23.18
C SER A 117 13.80 -19.09 22.11
N THR A 118 14.21 -19.57 20.94
CA THR A 118 13.31 -19.98 19.86
C THR A 118 12.97 -21.46 19.99
N CYS A 119 11.67 -21.79 20.06
CA CYS A 119 11.22 -23.18 20.09
C CYS A 119 11.36 -23.79 18.69
N LYS A 120 12.17 -24.85 18.56
CA LYS A 120 12.40 -25.53 17.27
C LYS A 120 11.20 -26.36 16.78
N THR A 121 10.20 -26.58 17.63
CA THR A 121 9.01 -27.39 17.32
C THR A 121 7.82 -26.54 16.88
N CYS A 122 7.81 -25.24 17.24
CA CYS A 122 6.68 -24.35 17.04
C CYS A 122 6.98 -23.19 16.07
N GLN A 123 8.03 -23.30 15.24
CA GLN A 123 8.43 -22.27 14.28
C GLN A 123 7.66 -22.38 12.97
#